data_AF-A0A7V9ZX55-F1
#
_entry.id   AF-A0A7V9ZX55-F1
#
_cell.length_a   1.000
_cell.length_b   1.000
_cell.length_c   1.000
_cell.angle_alpha   90.00
_cell.angle_beta   90.00
_cell.angle_gamma   90.00
#
_symmetry.space_group_name_H-M   'P 1'
#
loop_
_entity.id
_entity.type
_entity.pdbx_description
1 polymer ?
#
loop_
_entity_poly.entity_id
_entity_poly.type
_entity_poly.pdbx_seq_one_letter_code
_entity_poly.pdbx_strand_id
1 'polypeptide(L)'
;MRPRIGVLTSGGDCPGLNAVLRGVALAAEKLKYEVLGFLDGFEGLLPPGRHMLLNRRSTSGIMPRGGTILGTTNRGHFVGKVGAGDRAIIAPGVIADAKRVLAAERVEALIIIGGDGSMTTALQLQESGINCIGVPKTIDNDLEATAMTFGFDSAVASVVDALDRLHTTATSHKRVMVLEVMGRHAGW
;
A
#
# COMPACT_ATOMS: atom_id res chain seq x y z
N MET A 1 26.84 9.09 8.70
CA MET A 1 25.38 9.02 8.95
C MET A 1 24.87 7.73 8.30
N ARG A 2 23.79 7.12 8.80
CA ARG A 2 23.21 5.94 8.14
C ARG A 2 22.39 6.38 6.92
N PRO A 3 22.41 5.63 5.80
CA PRO A 3 21.53 5.92 4.66
C PRO A 3 20.06 5.73 5.06
N ARG A 4 19.17 6.50 4.43
CA ARG A 4 17.74 6.54 4.75
C ARG A 4 16.88 6.16 3.57
N ILE A 5 15.89 5.31 3.84
CA ILE A 5 14.81 4.99 2.91
C ILE A 5 13.48 5.39 3.50
N GLY A 6 12.54 5.74 2.63
CA GLY A 6 11.15 5.99 3.02
C GLY A 6 10.27 4.80 2.66
N VAL A 7 9.17 4.64 3.38
CA VAL A 7 8.13 3.66 3.07
C VAL A 7 6.75 4.28 3.29
N LEU A 8 5.79 3.93 2.42
CA LEU A 8 4.40 4.37 2.56
C LEU A 8 3.43 3.29 2.11
N THR A 9 2.21 3.35 2.64
CA THR A 9 1.07 2.52 2.22
C THR A 9 0.03 3.38 1.53
N SER A 10 -0.45 2.98 0.35
CA SER A 10 -1.37 3.75 -0.48
C SER A 10 -2.51 2.89 -1.05
N GLY A 11 -3.67 3.50 -1.30
CA GLY A 11 -4.88 2.83 -1.77
C GLY A 11 -5.67 2.17 -0.64
N GLY A 12 -6.65 1.33 -0.99
CA GLY A 12 -7.40 0.55 -0.01
C GLY A 12 -6.49 -0.32 0.84
N ASP A 13 -6.74 -0.39 2.14
CA ASP A 13 -5.98 -1.27 3.02
C ASP A 13 -6.33 -2.74 2.76
N CYS A 14 -5.44 -3.62 3.18
CA CYS A 14 -5.69 -5.06 3.14
C CYS A 14 -4.96 -5.74 4.31
N PRO A 15 -5.27 -7.01 4.62
CA PRO A 15 -4.48 -7.78 5.56
C PRO A 15 -3.00 -7.86 5.13
N GLY A 16 -2.09 -7.79 6.10
CA GLY A 16 -0.66 -8.02 5.89
C GLY A 16 0.24 -6.78 5.77
N LEU A 17 -0.31 -5.55 5.68
CA LEU A 17 0.54 -4.35 5.51
C LEU A 17 1.50 -4.12 6.66
N ASN A 18 1.03 -4.32 7.89
CA ASN A 18 1.86 -4.21 9.07
C ASN A 18 2.98 -5.27 9.09
N ALA A 19 2.77 -6.44 8.50
CA ALA A 19 3.81 -7.45 8.32
C ALA A 19 4.86 -6.99 7.29
N VAL A 20 4.44 -6.40 6.17
CA VAL A 20 5.36 -5.80 5.17
C VAL A 20 6.20 -4.68 5.80
N LEU A 21 5.57 -3.74 6.52
CA LEU A 21 6.26 -2.64 7.21
C LEU A 21 7.31 -3.16 8.21
N ARG A 22 6.96 -4.21 8.97
CA ARG A 22 7.92 -4.86 9.86
C ARG A 22 9.06 -5.54 9.08
N GLY A 23 8.76 -6.22 7.98
CA GLY A 23 9.75 -6.83 7.10
C GLY A 23 10.77 -5.80 6.60
N VAL A 24 10.30 -4.65 6.12
CA VAL A 24 11.14 -3.51 5.69
C VAL A 24 12.01 -3.04 6.86
N ALA A 25 11.43 -2.78 8.03
CA ALA A 25 12.17 -2.28 9.19
C ALA A 25 13.28 -3.25 9.65
N LEU A 26 12.98 -4.55 9.72
CA LEU A 26 13.95 -5.57 10.14
C LEU A 26 15.07 -5.77 9.11
N ALA A 27 14.74 -5.74 7.81
CA ALA A 27 15.72 -5.84 6.74
C ALA A 27 16.65 -4.63 6.71
N ALA A 28 16.09 -3.42 6.81
CA ALA A 28 16.83 -2.17 6.85
C ALA A 28 17.78 -2.10 8.05
N GLU A 29 17.32 -2.52 9.25
CA GLU A 29 18.15 -2.57 10.46
C GLU A 29 19.37 -3.47 10.27
N LYS A 30 19.20 -4.65 9.65
CA LYS A 30 20.31 -5.57 9.32
C LYS A 30 21.30 -4.96 8.33
N LEU A 31 20.80 -4.18 7.37
CA LEU A 31 21.61 -3.48 6.36
C LEU A 31 22.14 -2.13 6.85
N LYS A 32 21.87 -1.74 8.10
CA LYS A 32 22.26 -0.46 8.71
C LYS A 32 21.63 0.78 8.06
N TYR A 33 20.43 0.66 7.50
CA TYR A 33 19.59 1.75 7.02
C TYR A 33 18.65 2.26 8.13
N GLU A 34 18.25 3.53 8.04
CA GLU A 34 17.12 4.09 8.77
C GLU A 34 15.87 4.12 7.87
N VAL A 35 14.69 3.88 8.46
CA VAL A 35 13.42 3.81 7.70
C VAL A 35 12.46 4.87 8.22
N LEU A 36 12.04 5.77 7.33
CA LEU A 36 10.97 6.73 7.60
C LEU A 36 9.66 6.21 7.00
N GLY A 37 8.67 5.95 7.85
CA GLY A 37 7.31 5.64 7.42
C GLY A 37 6.50 6.92 7.21
N PHE A 38 6.17 7.25 5.97
CA PHE A 38 5.34 8.42 5.65
C PHE A 38 3.87 8.13 5.90
N LEU A 39 3.20 9.06 6.57
CA LEU A 39 1.81 8.90 7.01
C LEU A 39 0.83 9.24 5.90
N ASP A 40 -0.29 8.53 5.88
CA ASP A 40 -1.40 8.75 4.93
C ASP A 40 -0.95 8.66 3.46
N GLY A 41 -0.08 7.70 3.16
CA GLY A 41 0.40 7.43 1.80
C GLY A 41 1.30 8.54 1.25
N PHE A 42 1.03 8.94 0.00
CA PHE A 42 1.82 9.97 -0.67
C PHE A 42 1.64 11.37 -0.06
N GLU A 43 0.52 11.64 0.63
CA GLU A 43 0.28 12.94 1.27
C GLU A 43 1.29 13.22 2.38
N GLY A 44 1.85 12.19 3.01
CA GLY A 44 2.95 12.33 3.97
C GLY A 44 4.22 12.91 3.36
N LEU A 45 4.39 12.83 2.03
CA LEU A 45 5.52 13.43 1.30
C LEU A 45 5.36 14.94 1.10
N LEU A 46 4.18 15.51 1.34
CA LEU A 46 3.97 16.95 1.20
C LEU A 46 4.38 17.69 2.48
N PRO A 47 4.82 18.95 2.38
CA PRO A 47 5.11 19.78 3.54
C PRO A 47 3.98 19.73 4.58
N PRO A 48 4.29 19.48 5.86
CA PRO A 48 5.62 19.52 6.48
C PRO A 48 6.45 18.22 6.38
N GLY A 49 5.96 17.20 5.68
CA GLY A 49 6.63 15.90 5.56
C GLY A 49 6.28 14.96 6.70
N ARG A 50 5.00 14.60 6.88
CA ARG A 50 4.55 13.82 8.04
C ARG A 50 5.05 12.37 7.95
N HIS A 51 5.94 11.99 8.88
CA HIS A 51 6.52 10.65 8.93
C HIS A 51 6.84 10.22 10.37
N MET A 52 7.14 8.92 10.54
CA MET A 52 7.64 8.36 11.79
C MET A 52 8.79 7.37 11.55
N LEU A 53 9.65 7.18 12.56
CA LEU A 53 10.74 6.21 12.47
C LEU A 53 10.21 4.77 12.62
N LEU A 54 10.51 3.93 11.63
CA LEU A 54 10.25 2.50 11.69
C LEU A 54 11.52 1.74 12.06
N ASN A 55 11.45 0.97 13.14
CA ASN A 55 12.53 0.10 13.63
C ASN A 55 11.93 -1.15 14.28
N ARG A 56 12.77 -2.09 14.72
CA ARG A 56 12.32 -3.32 15.40
C ARG A 56 11.34 -3.07 16.55
N ARG A 57 11.54 -2.00 17.31
CA ARG A 57 10.71 -1.64 18.48
C ARG A 57 9.38 -1.04 18.05
N SER A 58 9.38 -0.02 17.17
CA SER A 58 8.15 0.65 16.72
C SER A 58 7.28 -0.25 15.84
N THR A 59 7.85 -1.29 15.23
CA THR A 59 7.12 -2.31 14.46
C THR A 59 6.89 -3.61 15.26
N SER A 60 7.09 -3.63 16.58
CA SER A 60 6.84 -4.82 17.39
C SER A 60 5.34 -5.05 17.60
N GLY A 61 4.89 -6.30 17.47
CA GLY A 61 3.50 -6.69 17.75
C GLY A 61 2.46 -6.21 16.73
N ILE A 62 2.86 -5.55 15.63
CA ILE A 62 1.90 -5.02 14.65
C ILE A 62 1.46 -6.04 13.59
N MET A 63 2.20 -7.14 13.41
CA MET A 63 1.92 -8.15 12.37
C MET A 63 0.46 -8.68 12.38
N PRO A 64 -0.15 -9.02 13.53
CA PRO A 64 -1.52 -9.53 13.56
C PRO A 64 -2.59 -8.43 13.44
N ARG A 65 -2.20 -7.15 13.43
CA ARG A 65 -3.16 -6.03 13.33
C ARG A 65 -3.59 -5.85 11.89
N GLY A 66 -4.89 -5.72 11.65
CA GLY A 66 -5.45 -5.27 10.38
C GLY A 66 -5.04 -3.84 10.03
N GLY A 67 -5.28 -3.46 8.77
CA GLY A 67 -4.93 -2.13 8.25
C GLY A 67 -3.42 -1.86 8.21
N THR A 68 -3.06 -0.58 8.33
CA THR A 68 -1.67 -0.09 8.31
C THR A 68 -1.45 0.93 9.43
N ILE A 69 -0.35 0.80 10.17
CA ILE A 69 0.04 1.78 11.19
C ILE A 69 0.41 3.15 10.62
N LEU A 70 0.68 3.25 9.32
CA LEU A 70 0.98 4.51 8.65
C LEU A 70 -0.27 5.26 8.17
N GLY A 71 -1.44 4.60 8.21
CA GLY A 71 -2.62 5.10 7.50
C GLY A 71 -2.48 5.00 5.99
N THR A 72 -3.56 5.30 5.29
CA THR A 72 -3.62 5.36 3.82
C THR A 72 -4.71 6.32 3.40
N THR A 73 -4.57 6.90 2.21
CA THR A 73 -5.60 7.75 1.61
C THR A 73 -5.80 7.40 0.14
N ASN A 74 -7.05 7.51 -0.29
CA ASN A 74 -7.49 7.31 -1.67
C ASN A 74 -7.85 8.64 -2.35
N ARG A 75 -7.57 9.77 -1.68
CA ARG A 75 -7.85 11.13 -2.11
C ARG A 75 -6.65 11.99 -1.78
N GLY A 76 -6.34 12.96 -2.63
CA GLY A 76 -5.24 13.88 -2.37
C GLY A 76 -4.65 14.49 -3.63
N HIS A 77 -3.48 15.08 -3.46
CA HIS A 77 -2.74 15.80 -4.51
C HIS A 77 -2.02 14.84 -5.47
N PHE A 78 -1.79 13.60 -5.05
CA PHE A 78 -1.18 12.55 -5.89
C PHE A 78 -2.19 11.73 -6.68
N VAL A 79 -3.49 11.97 -6.47
CA VAL A 79 -4.54 11.41 -7.33
C VAL A 79 -4.69 12.35 -8.51
N GLY A 80 -4.09 12.00 -9.66
CA GLY A 80 -4.17 12.83 -10.86
C GLY A 80 -5.64 13.07 -11.24
N LYS A 81 -5.98 14.35 -11.47
CA LYS A 81 -7.32 14.78 -11.89
C LYS A 81 -7.23 15.44 -13.25
N VAL A 82 -7.26 14.68 -14.34
CA VAL A 82 -7.75 15.20 -15.63
C VAL A 82 -8.32 14.08 -16.51
N GLY A 83 -9.57 14.26 -16.97
CA GLY A 83 -10.06 13.83 -18.28
C GLY A 83 -10.54 12.39 -18.43
N ALA A 84 -11.75 12.21 -18.95
CA ALA A 84 -12.20 10.94 -19.52
C ALA A 84 -11.26 10.56 -20.69
N GLY A 85 -10.26 9.71 -20.44
CA GLY A 85 -9.41 9.10 -21.46
C GLY A 85 -7.90 9.38 -21.37
N ASP A 86 -7.43 10.35 -20.58
CA ASP A 86 -6.01 10.66 -20.45
C ASP A 86 -5.42 10.14 -19.12
N ARG A 87 -4.15 9.72 -19.15
CA ARG A 87 -3.42 9.24 -17.95
C ARG A 87 -3.48 10.31 -16.86
N ALA A 88 -3.81 9.92 -15.64
CA ALA A 88 -3.85 10.81 -14.49
C ALA A 88 -2.44 11.36 -14.15
N ILE A 89 -2.14 12.61 -14.53
CA ILE A 89 -0.83 13.25 -14.30
C ILE A 89 -0.80 13.98 -12.95
N ILE A 90 0.27 13.84 -12.20
CA ILE A 90 0.53 14.56 -10.94
C ILE A 90 1.11 15.94 -11.27
N ALA A 91 0.59 16.99 -10.63
CA ALA A 91 1.06 18.35 -10.88
C ALA A 91 2.56 18.50 -10.55
N PRO A 92 3.38 19.16 -11.40
CA PRO A 92 4.82 19.31 -11.16
C PRO A 92 5.18 19.93 -9.80
N GLY A 93 4.35 20.85 -9.30
CA GLY A 93 4.53 21.45 -7.97
C GLY A 93 4.42 20.44 -6.82
N VAL A 94 3.53 19.45 -6.94
CA VAL A 94 3.34 18.37 -5.96
C VAL A 94 4.58 17.48 -5.92
N ILE A 95 5.14 17.16 -7.10
CA ILE A 95 6.39 16.38 -7.20
C ILE A 95 7.57 17.17 -6.64
N ALA A 96 7.66 18.48 -6.93
CA ALA A 96 8.72 19.33 -6.40
C ALA A 96 8.67 19.42 -4.87
N ASP A 97 7.47 19.52 -4.29
CA ASP A 97 7.25 19.52 -2.85
C ASP A 97 7.67 18.18 -2.22
N ALA A 98 7.31 17.05 -2.84
CA ALA A 98 7.75 15.73 -2.40
C ALA A 98 9.29 15.61 -2.43
N LYS A 99 9.94 16.03 -3.51
CA LYS A 99 11.40 16.06 -3.61
C LYS A 99 12.04 16.89 -2.51
N ARG A 100 11.46 18.06 -2.18
CA ARG A 100 11.97 18.93 -1.12
C ARG A 100 11.91 18.24 0.24
N VAL A 101 10.81 17.58 0.57
CA VAL A 101 10.67 16.80 1.81
C VAL A 101 11.66 15.64 1.85
N LEU A 102 11.74 14.84 0.78
CA LEU A 102 12.69 13.72 0.69
C LEU A 102 14.15 14.17 0.85
N ALA A 103 14.52 15.28 0.21
CA ALA A 103 15.85 15.86 0.32
C ALA A 103 16.13 16.37 1.74
N ALA A 104 15.18 17.06 2.37
CA ALA A 104 15.30 17.54 3.75
C ALA A 104 15.50 16.38 4.74
N GLU A 105 14.78 15.27 4.53
CA GLU A 105 14.88 14.07 5.37
C GLU A 105 16.02 13.11 4.98
N ARG A 106 16.72 13.42 3.87
CA ARG A 106 17.81 12.63 3.27
C ARG A 106 17.38 11.23 2.83
N VAL A 107 16.16 11.08 2.35
CA VAL A 107 15.63 9.82 1.83
C VAL A 107 16.14 9.57 0.42
N GLU A 108 16.83 8.44 0.23
CA GLU A 108 17.48 8.07 -1.05
C GLU A 108 16.57 7.26 -1.98
N ALA A 109 15.58 6.56 -1.42
CA ALA A 109 14.60 5.77 -2.16
C ALA A 109 13.29 5.60 -1.36
N LEU A 110 12.19 5.37 -2.08
CA LEU A 110 10.87 5.12 -1.53
C LEU A 110 10.39 3.70 -1.82
N ILE A 111 9.93 3.00 -0.79
CA ILE A 111 9.19 1.75 -0.90
C ILE A 111 7.70 2.08 -0.86
N ILE A 112 6.98 1.77 -1.94
CA ILE A 112 5.57 2.11 -2.12
C ILE A 112 4.76 0.83 -2.08
N ILE A 113 4.00 0.64 -1.00
CA ILE A 113 3.14 -0.52 -0.81
C ILE A 113 1.73 -0.15 -1.28
N GLY A 114 1.29 -0.70 -2.41
CA GLY A 114 0.15 -0.14 -3.14
C GLY A 114 -0.47 -1.04 -4.19
N GLY A 115 -1.64 -0.63 -4.68
CA GLY A 115 -2.30 -1.24 -5.83
C GLY A 115 -1.93 -0.56 -7.15
N ASP A 116 -2.70 -0.79 -8.20
CA ASP A 116 -2.42 -0.30 -9.56
C ASP A 116 -2.25 1.24 -9.63
N GLY A 117 -3.19 1.98 -9.03
CA GLY A 117 -3.10 3.45 -8.96
C GLY A 117 -1.85 3.93 -8.23
N SER A 118 -1.40 3.22 -7.19
CA SER A 118 -0.17 3.55 -6.48
C SER A 118 1.08 3.27 -7.33
N MET A 119 1.07 2.20 -8.15
CA MET A 119 2.15 1.90 -9.08
C MET A 119 2.23 2.93 -10.21
N THR A 120 1.08 3.41 -10.69
CA THR A 120 1.00 4.52 -11.63
C THR A 120 1.62 5.81 -11.06
N THR A 121 1.32 6.14 -9.80
CA THR A 121 1.97 7.25 -9.10
C THR A 121 3.48 7.02 -8.93
N ALA A 122 3.89 5.80 -8.54
CA ALA A 122 5.30 5.44 -8.36
C ALA A 122 6.11 5.64 -9.64
N LEU A 123 5.55 5.26 -10.79
CA LEU A 123 6.17 5.45 -12.10
C LEU A 123 6.41 6.94 -12.41
N GLN A 124 5.42 7.80 -12.20
CA GLN A 124 5.57 9.24 -12.43
C GLN A 124 6.62 9.89 -11.51
N LEU A 125 6.72 9.44 -10.26
CA LEU A 125 7.78 9.87 -9.34
C LEU A 125 9.17 9.40 -9.82
N GLN A 126 9.26 8.18 -10.34
CA GLN A 126 10.49 7.62 -10.88
C GLN A 126 10.94 8.33 -12.16
N GLU A 127 10.04 8.60 -13.10
CA GLU A 127 10.30 9.41 -14.30
C GLU A 127 10.75 10.82 -13.93
N SER A 128 10.31 11.32 -12.78
CA SER A 128 10.75 12.58 -12.21
C SER A 128 12.09 12.49 -11.45
N GLY A 129 12.72 11.32 -11.35
CA GLY A 129 14.03 11.14 -10.71
C GLY A 129 14.00 10.82 -9.21
N ILE A 130 12.87 10.33 -8.68
CA ILE A 130 12.80 9.77 -7.32
C ILE A 130 12.94 8.25 -7.42
N ASN A 131 13.93 7.66 -6.75
CA ASN A 131 14.08 6.21 -6.75
C ASN A 131 12.90 5.55 -6.02
N CYS A 132 12.19 4.66 -6.70
CA CYS A 132 10.99 3.99 -6.19
C CYS A 132 11.12 2.47 -6.30
N ILE A 133 10.56 1.76 -5.32
CA ILE A 133 10.35 0.31 -5.34
C ILE A 133 8.89 0.04 -5.03
N GLY A 134 8.18 -0.62 -5.96
CA GLY A 134 6.79 -1.02 -5.77
C GLY A 134 6.68 -2.34 -5.01
N VAL A 135 5.77 -2.41 -4.05
CA VAL A 135 5.37 -3.64 -3.35
C VAL A 135 3.88 -3.90 -3.63
N PRO A 136 3.54 -5.00 -4.33
CA PRO A 136 2.19 -5.22 -4.85
C PRO A 136 1.21 -5.59 -3.73
N LYS A 137 0.18 -4.76 -3.56
CA LYS A 137 -0.80 -4.87 -2.48
C LYS A 137 -2.22 -4.66 -3.01
N THR A 138 -3.05 -5.70 -2.94
CA THR A 138 -4.48 -5.65 -3.25
C THR A 138 -5.12 -6.97 -2.84
N ILE A 139 -6.41 -6.95 -2.49
CA ILE A 139 -7.19 -8.18 -2.28
C ILE A 139 -7.70 -8.76 -3.61
N ASP A 140 -7.65 -7.99 -4.70
CA ASP A 140 -8.22 -8.37 -5.99
C ASP A 140 -7.27 -9.27 -6.83
N ASN A 141 -6.01 -9.40 -6.40
CA ASN A 141 -4.91 -10.11 -7.10
C ASN A 141 -4.75 -9.70 -8.58
N ASP A 142 -4.97 -8.42 -8.88
CA ASP A 142 -5.07 -7.86 -10.22
C ASP A 142 -3.80 -7.11 -10.66
N LEU A 143 -2.66 -7.36 -10.01
CA LEU A 143 -1.39 -6.75 -10.36
C LEU A 143 -0.53 -7.69 -11.21
N GLU A 144 -0.02 -7.18 -12.32
CA GLU A 144 0.90 -7.91 -13.18
C GLU A 144 2.23 -8.22 -12.49
N ALA A 145 2.98 -9.17 -13.07
CA ALA A 145 4.33 -9.55 -12.64
C ALA A 145 4.48 -10.13 -11.23
N THR A 146 3.37 -10.45 -10.54
CA THR A 146 3.37 -11.28 -9.33
C THR A 146 2.29 -12.36 -9.44
N ALA A 147 2.56 -13.55 -8.89
CA ALA A 147 1.55 -14.62 -8.81
C ALA A 147 0.50 -14.35 -7.74
N MET A 148 0.89 -13.63 -6.68
CA MET A 148 0.01 -13.32 -5.55
C MET A 148 0.34 -11.93 -4.97
N THR A 149 -0.68 -11.17 -4.63
CA THR A 149 -0.57 -9.87 -3.98
C THR A 149 -0.76 -10.00 -2.47
N PHE A 150 -0.12 -9.10 -1.69
CA PHE A 150 -0.40 -9.04 -0.26
C PHE A 150 -1.87 -8.72 -0.03
N GLY A 151 -2.53 -9.52 0.81
CA GLY A 151 -3.94 -9.39 1.18
C GLY A 151 -4.87 -10.40 0.52
N PHE A 152 -4.51 -10.97 -0.64
CA PHE A 152 -5.37 -11.87 -1.40
C PHE A 152 -5.76 -13.14 -0.62
N ASP A 153 -4.77 -13.88 -0.11
CA ASP A 153 -5.02 -15.14 0.63
C ASP A 153 -5.95 -14.95 1.85
N SER A 154 -5.76 -13.86 2.60
CA SER A 154 -6.63 -13.54 3.73
C SER A 154 -8.05 -13.14 3.30
N ALA A 155 -8.21 -12.53 2.13
CA ALA A 155 -9.51 -12.24 1.56
C ALA A 155 -10.24 -13.53 1.13
N VAL A 156 -9.54 -14.44 0.45
CA VAL A 156 -10.06 -15.77 0.09
C VAL A 156 -10.51 -16.54 1.34
N ALA A 157 -9.68 -16.59 2.38
CA ALA A 157 -10.04 -17.26 3.63
C ALA A 157 -11.32 -16.68 4.27
N SER A 158 -11.51 -15.35 4.18
CA SER A 158 -12.72 -14.68 4.68
C SER A 158 -13.96 -15.04 3.86
N VAL A 159 -13.83 -15.13 2.53
CA VAL A 159 -14.92 -15.55 1.63
C VAL A 159 -15.31 -17.01 1.89
N VAL A 160 -14.33 -17.89 2.09
CA VAL A 160 -14.58 -19.32 2.40
C VAL A 160 -15.35 -19.46 3.72
N ASP A 161 -14.95 -18.75 4.78
CA ASP A 161 -15.68 -18.77 6.06
C ASP A 161 -17.14 -18.29 5.90
N ALA A 162 -17.37 -17.25 5.11
CA ALA A 162 -18.72 -16.76 4.83
C ALA A 162 -19.56 -17.78 4.04
N LEU A 163 -18.96 -18.43 3.04
CA LEU A 163 -19.61 -19.45 2.22
C LEU A 163 -20.00 -20.67 3.05
N ASP A 164 -19.10 -21.17 3.90
CA ASP A 164 -19.36 -22.32 4.78
C ASP A 164 -20.55 -22.05 5.71
N ARG A 165 -20.63 -20.83 6.27
CA ARG A 165 -21.78 -20.42 7.10
C ARG A 165 -23.08 -20.42 6.30
N LEU A 166 -23.08 -19.92 5.07
CA LEU A 166 -24.28 -19.89 4.21
C LEU A 166 -24.71 -21.30 3.78
N HIS A 167 -23.77 -22.20 3.54
CA HIS A 167 -24.05 -23.56 3.07
C HIS A 167 -24.93 -24.35 4.05
N THR A 168 -24.67 -24.21 5.35
CA THR A 168 -25.41 -24.93 6.40
C THR A 168 -26.91 -24.60 6.40
N THR A 169 -27.26 -23.32 6.24
CA THR A 169 -28.65 -22.85 6.23
C THR A 169 -29.34 -23.08 4.86
N ALA A 170 -28.60 -22.94 3.77
CA ALA A 170 -29.08 -23.25 2.42
C ALA A 170 -29.58 -24.70 2.32
N THR A 171 -28.77 -25.64 2.82
CA THR A 171 -29.09 -27.08 2.81
C THR A 171 -30.30 -27.39 3.69
N SER A 172 -30.37 -26.81 4.89
CA SER A 172 -31.44 -27.06 5.85
C SER A 172 -32.82 -26.61 5.34
N HIS A 173 -32.88 -25.53 4.56
CA HIS A 173 -34.14 -24.96 4.07
C HIS A 173 -34.35 -25.09 2.57
N LYS A 174 -33.51 -25.84 1.86
CA LYS A 174 -33.55 -26.01 0.39
C LYS A 174 -33.58 -24.66 -0.34
N ARG A 175 -32.72 -23.73 0.08
CA ARG A 175 -32.65 -22.36 -0.46
C ARG A 175 -31.49 -22.20 -1.41
N VAL A 176 -31.67 -21.33 -2.40
CA VAL A 176 -30.57 -20.75 -3.18
C VAL A 176 -30.06 -19.52 -2.43
N MET A 177 -28.75 -19.42 -2.26
CA MET A 177 -28.07 -18.26 -1.67
C MET A 177 -27.12 -17.67 -2.71
N VAL A 178 -27.00 -16.34 -2.74
CA VAL A 178 -26.05 -15.61 -3.57
C VAL A 178 -25.08 -14.90 -2.63
N LEU A 179 -23.78 -15.11 -2.83
CA LEU A 179 -22.71 -14.41 -2.12
C LEU A 179 -21.98 -13.50 -3.11
N GLU A 180 -22.12 -12.19 -2.92
CA GLU A 180 -21.36 -11.19 -3.66
C GLU A 180 -20.02 -10.95 -2.96
N VAL A 181 -18.92 -10.97 -3.72
CA VAL A 181 -17.55 -10.78 -3.21
C VAL A 181 -16.88 -9.60 -3.90
N MET A 182 -15.82 -9.06 -3.27
CA MET A 182 -14.97 -8.04 -3.87
C MET A 182 -14.10 -8.65 -4.99
N GLY A 183 -13.43 -7.80 -5.77
CA GLY A 183 -12.65 -8.24 -6.94
C GLY A 183 -12.66 -7.25 -8.11
N ARG A 184 -13.55 -6.25 -8.08
CA ARG A 184 -13.71 -5.18 -9.10
C ARG A 184 -13.74 -5.69 -10.54
N HIS A 185 -12.58 -5.85 -11.18
CA HIS A 185 -12.42 -6.29 -12.57
C HIS A 185 -11.75 -7.67 -12.69
N ALA A 186 -11.48 -8.34 -11.57
CA ALA A 186 -10.83 -9.64 -11.45
C ALA A 186 -11.70 -10.62 -10.65
N GLY A 187 -11.58 -11.91 -10.97
CA GLY A 187 -12.38 -13.01 -10.38
C GLY A 187 -11.52 -14.19 -9.91
N TRP A 188 -10.36 -13.88 -9.32
CA TRP A 188 -9.41 -14.85 -8.75
C TRP A 188 -9.96 -15.62 -7.55
#